data_AF-A0A850G3T5-F1
#
_entry.id   AF-A0A850G3T5-F1
#
_cell.length_a   1.000
_cell.length_b   1.000
_cell.length_c   1.000
_cell.angle_alpha   90.00
_cell.angle_beta   90.00
_cell.angle_gamma   90.00
#
_symmetry.space_group_name_H-M   'P 1'
#
loop_
_entity.id
_entity.type
_entity.pdbx_description
1 polymer ?
#
loop_
_entity_poly.entity_id
_entity_poly.type
_entity_poly.pdbx_seq_one_letter_code
_entity_poly.pdbx_strand_id
1 'polypeptide(L)'
;MTAAVQPSLEDPKDSWLVYADALQAAGDPRGELIALSQAIEDGASPGDRDALFERHAEAIFGSLAAHRAKLEIDWKWCVPRTLSVLIDPDDDVAAVIAALLASPLATQMQTLRLVARTPNDEKVELGPAVAALAEGLPENCTDLELVDERASKSRIIVSADYSPDENLVDFGELEALWRIPQLRKLHLVVADMTQVPLGEIDAPALEDFSFLGLRWGEGYSIPSETAEPLIEASWPKLRRLALRLPETLTYAWPEQDGAYVESERYDDYSNYYEQYEDDEGWHEDYDWAGELRGLLAALKQTEIESLSLTSFASASNLLEALEAGLPPTLVHLDLSGSDLGDDHVAWMVEHAEIFERLQTLDLRDTLIHNPSPLAALEPEVLHSDGGGAAYRFAVGME
;
A
#
# COMPACT_ATOMS: atom_id res chain seq x y z
N MET A 1 45.11 5.38 -11.11
CA MET A 1 44.08 4.52 -11.72
C MET A 1 42.80 5.32 -11.71
N THR A 2 42.12 5.46 -12.84
CA THR A 2 40.82 6.14 -12.90
C THR A 2 39.82 5.29 -12.11
N ALA A 3 39.02 5.91 -11.24
CA ALA A 3 37.96 5.19 -10.55
C ALA A 3 37.00 4.60 -11.60
N ALA A 4 36.66 3.31 -11.48
CA ALA A 4 35.66 2.71 -12.34
C ALA A 4 34.32 3.39 -12.08
N VAL A 5 33.59 3.70 -13.16
CA VAL A 5 32.26 4.31 -13.08
C VAL A 5 31.25 3.20 -12.85
N GLN A 6 30.43 3.34 -11.83
CA GLN A 6 29.32 2.41 -11.57
C GLN A 6 28.35 2.42 -12.76
N PRO A 7 28.01 1.25 -13.34
CA PRO A 7 27.03 1.16 -14.41
C PRO A 7 25.63 1.58 -13.95
N SER A 8 24.77 1.95 -14.89
CA SER A 8 23.33 2.07 -14.62
C SER A 8 22.74 0.72 -14.23
N LEU A 9 21.69 0.72 -13.40
CA LEU A 9 20.97 -0.50 -13.05
C LEU A 9 20.40 -1.24 -14.28
N GLU A 10 20.10 -0.51 -15.35
CA GLU A 10 19.58 -1.07 -16.61
C GLU A 10 20.67 -1.43 -17.62
N ASP A 11 21.95 -1.18 -17.31
CA ASP A 11 23.04 -1.58 -18.18
C ASP A 11 23.17 -3.11 -18.26
N PRO A 12 23.68 -3.65 -19.38
CA PRO A 12 23.84 -5.08 -19.54
C PRO A 12 24.81 -5.66 -18.50
N LYS A 13 24.58 -6.92 -18.16
CA LYS A 13 25.36 -7.77 -17.24
C LYS A 13 26.88 -7.62 -17.39
N ASP A 14 27.40 -7.59 -18.63
CA ASP A 14 28.83 -7.49 -18.90
C ASP A 14 29.46 -6.20 -18.33
N SER A 15 28.72 -5.09 -18.32
CA SER A 15 29.17 -3.81 -17.75
C SER A 15 29.38 -3.93 -16.24
N TRP A 16 28.48 -4.66 -15.57
CA TRP A 16 28.57 -4.93 -14.14
C TRP A 16 29.74 -5.83 -13.78
N LEU A 17 30.10 -6.79 -14.64
CA LEU A 17 31.27 -7.65 -14.42
C LEU A 17 32.59 -6.90 -14.57
N VAL A 18 32.69 -5.99 -15.54
CA VAL A 18 33.86 -5.09 -15.64
C VAL A 18 33.99 -4.22 -14.38
N TYR A 19 32.86 -3.73 -13.86
CA TYR A 19 32.85 -2.97 -12.61
C TYR A 19 33.23 -3.85 -11.40
N ALA A 20 32.74 -5.09 -11.36
CA ALA A 20 33.07 -6.06 -10.33
C ALA A 20 34.57 -6.35 -10.27
N ASP A 21 35.22 -6.58 -11.42
CA ASP A 21 36.66 -6.80 -11.51
C ASP A 21 37.44 -5.59 -10.97
N ALA A 22 36.99 -4.38 -11.29
CA ALA A 22 37.61 -3.15 -10.79
C ALA A 22 37.46 -3.00 -9.26
N LEU A 23 36.29 -3.35 -8.71
CA LEU A 23 36.04 -3.35 -7.27
C LEU A 23 36.90 -4.42 -6.54
N GLN A 24 36.97 -5.63 -7.08
CA GLN A 24 37.81 -6.71 -6.52
C GLN A 24 39.29 -6.32 -6.56
N ALA A 25 39.77 -5.72 -7.65
CA ALA A 25 41.14 -5.21 -7.75
C ALA A 25 41.44 -4.11 -6.71
N ALA A 26 40.42 -3.38 -6.26
CA ALA A 26 40.50 -2.39 -5.18
C ALA A 26 40.31 -2.99 -3.78
N GLY A 27 40.01 -4.29 -3.66
CA GLY A 27 39.73 -4.96 -2.38
C GLY A 27 38.33 -4.67 -1.81
N ASP A 28 37.41 -4.20 -2.66
CA ASP A 28 36.03 -3.91 -2.26
C ASP A 28 35.15 -5.16 -2.38
N PRO A 29 34.52 -5.63 -1.28
CA PRO A 29 33.71 -6.86 -1.29
C PRO A 29 32.48 -6.76 -2.18
N ARG A 30 32.05 -5.57 -2.59
CA ARG A 30 30.95 -5.39 -3.55
C ARG A 30 31.27 -6.01 -4.91
N GLY A 31 32.55 -6.13 -5.28
CA GLY A 31 32.94 -6.82 -6.50
C GLY A 31 32.67 -8.33 -6.45
N GLU A 32 32.86 -8.99 -5.29
CA GLU A 32 32.46 -10.40 -5.10
C GLU A 32 30.94 -10.53 -5.06
N LEU A 33 30.24 -9.55 -4.45
CA LEU A 33 28.77 -9.52 -4.41
C LEU A 33 28.15 -9.48 -5.81
N ILE A 34 28.67 -8.66 -6.73
CA ILE A 34 28.17 -8.62 -8.13
C ILE A 34 28.32 -9.99 -8.80
N ALA A 35 29.48 -10.63 -8.65
CA ALA A 35 29.74 -11.95 -9.24
C ALA A 35 28.82 -13.04 -8.66
N LEU A 36 28.52 -12.99 -7.36
CA LEU A 36 27.60 -13.92 -6.71
C LEU A 36 26.15 -13.68 -7.14
N SER A 37 25.70 -12.41 -7.22
CA SER A 37 24.37 -12.07 -7.74
C SER A 37 24.20 -12.55 -9.17
N GLN A 38 25.24 -12.43 -9.99
CA GLN A 38 25.27 -12.99 -11.34
C GLN A 38 25.09 -14.51 -11.35
N ALA A 39 25.82 -15.23 -10.50
CA ALA A 39 25.71 -16.68 -10.40
C ALA A 39 24.31 -17.11 -9.97
N ILE A 40 23.66 -16.36 -9.08
CA ILE A 40 22.27 -16.61 -8.64
C ILE A 40 21.29 -16.43 -9.81
N GLU A 41 21.42 -15.38 -10.62
CA GLU A 41 20.61 -15.22 -11.85
C GLU A 41 20.82 -16.38 -12.83
N ASP A 42 22.03 -16.93 -12.88
CA ASP A 42 22.39 -18.11 -13.68
C ASP A 42 21.98 -19.45 -13.02
N GLY A 43 21.26 -19.41 -11.89
CA GLY A 43 20.66 -20.58 -11.21
C GLY A 43 21.42 -21.12 -9.99
N ALA A 44 22.44 -20.42 -9.49
CA ALA A 44 23.13 -20.78 -8.25
C ALA A 44 22.28 -20.49 -7.00
N SER A 45 22.63 -21.14 -5.88
CA SER A 45 22.00 -20.90 -4.58
C SER A 45 22.48 -19.58 -3.97
N PRO A 46 21.63 -18.83 -3.23
CA PRO A 46 22.02 -17.59 -2.57
C PRO A 46 22.97 -17.76 -1.38
N GLY A 47 23.23 -18.99 -0.93
CA GLY A 47 23.99 -19.25 0.30
C GLY A 47 25.41 -18.64 0.34
N ASP A 48 26.13 -18.61 -0.79
CA ASP A 48 27.47 -18.00 -0.85
C ASP A 48 27.43 -16.48 -0.69
N ARG A 49 26.38 -15.84 -1.24
CA ARG A 49 26.14 -14.39 -1.08
C ARG A 49 25.82 -14.06 0.37
N ASP A 50 24.98 -14.88 1.00
CA ASP A 50 24.60 -14.65 2.39
C ASP A 50 25.83 -14.83 3.33
N ALA A 51 26.69 -15.82 3.05
CA ALA A 51 27.97 -15.97 3.75
C ALA A 51 28.94 -14.80 3.49
N LEU A 52 28.90 -14.18 2.31
CA LEU A 52 29.67 -12.96 2.02
C LEU A 52 29.19 -11.79 2.88
N PHE A 53 27.86 -11.61 3.01
CA PHE A 53 27.28 -10.57 3.85
C PHE A 53 27.73 -10.70 5.29
N GLU A 54 27.73 -11.91 5.86
CA GLU A 54 28.21 -12.12 7.23
C GLU A 54 29.71 -11.79 7.38
N ARG A 55 30.53 -12.16 6.38
CA ARG A 55 31.97 -11.94 6.42
C ARG A 55 32.37 -10.46 6.25
N HIS A 56 31.59 -9.70 5.49
CA HIS A 56 31.89 -8.32 5.11
C HIS A 56 30.81 -7.32 5.54
N ALA A 57 30.07 -7.64 6.61
CA ALA A 57 28.90 -6.87 7.03
C ALA A 57 29.23 -5.37 7.23
N GLU A 58 30.29 -5.05 7.97
CA GLU A 58 30.70 -3.66 8.23
C GLU A 58 31.06 -2.90 6.95
N ALA A 59 31.73 -3.55 6.00
CA ALA A 59 32.13 -2.92 4.74
C ALA A 59 30.94 -2.66 3.80
N ILE A 60 29.92 -3.53 3.83
CA ILE A 60 28.73 -3.44 2.96
C ILE A 60 27.66 -2.55 3.58
N PHE A 61 27.34 -2.75 4.86
CA PHE A 61 26.24 -2.10 5.56
C PHE A 61 26.67 -0.88 6.38
N GLY A 62 27.97 -0.71 6.68
CA GLY A 62 28.43 0.34 7.59
C GLY A 62 27.82 0.18 8.99
N SER A 63 27.34 1.29 9.56
CA SER A 63 26.62 1.31 10.85
C SER A 63 25.39 0.40 10.88
N LEU A 64 24.76 0.18 9.73
CA LEU A 64 23.55 -0.65 9.63
C LEU A 64 23.85 -2.14 9.85
N ALA A 65 25.12 -2.56 9.83
CA ALA A 65 25.52 -3.94 10.11
C ALA A 65 25.02 -4.44 11.47
N ALA A 66 24.94 -3.55 12.48
CA ALA A 66 24.43 -3.88 13.81
C ALA A 66 22.93 -4.25 13.82
N HIS A 67 22.19 -3.88 12.79
CA HIS A 67 20.76 -4.12 12.64
C HIS A 67 20.44 -5.12 11.52
N ARG A 68 21.42 -5.90 11.04
CA ARG A 68 21.29 -6.77 9.86
C ARG A 68 20.10 -7.74 9.92
N ALA A 69 19.76 -8.23 11.11
CA ALA A 69 18.63 -9.15 11.34
C ALA A 69 17.26 -8.52 11.04
N LYS A 70 17.18 -7.20 10.94
CA LYS A 70 15.96 -6.42 10.64
C LYS A 70 15.84 -6.04 9.19
N LEU A 71 16.77 -6.45 8.34
CA LEU A 71 16.84 -6.01 6.95
C LEU A 71 16.44 -7.14 6.02
N GLU A 72 15.48 -6.85 5.16
CA GLU A 72 15.23 -7.63 3.95
C GLU A 72 15.64 -6.80 2.76
N ILE A 73 16.47 -7.38 1.89
CA ILE A 73 17.08 -6.63 0.78
C ILE A 73 16.86 -7.40 -0.50
N ASP A 74 16.18 -6.73 -1.42
CA ASP A 74 16.08 -7.16 -2.79
C ASP A 74 17.21 -6.51 -3.60
N TRP A 75 18.08 -7.36 -4.14
CA TRP A 75 19.33 -6.94 -4.77
C TRP A 75 19.21 -6.95 -6.29
N LYS A 76 19.74 -5.91 -6.93
CA LYS A 76 20.13 -5.94 -8.34
C LYS A 76 21.64 -5.70 -8.41
N TRP A 77 22.39 -6.73 -8.78
CA TRP A 77 23.87 -6.75 -8.75
C TRP A 77 24.45 -6.57 -7.34
N CYS A 78 24.80 -5.35 -6.94
CA CYS A 78 25.24 -4.98 -5.59
C CYS A 78 24.51 -3.75 -5.04
N VAL A 79 23.42 -3.36 -5.70
CA VAL A 79 22.61 -2.19 -5.36
C VAL A 79 21.30 -2.69 -4.75
N PRO A 80 20.88 -2.16 -3.59
CA PRO A 80 19.57 -2.46 -3.03
C PRO A 80 18.50 -1.80 -3.90
N ARG A 81 17.68 -2.60 -4.59
CA ARG A 81 16.50 -2.10 -5.29
C ARG A 81 15.45 -1.69 -4.25
N THR A 82 15.16 -2.62 -3.35
CA THR A 82 14.29 -2.41 -2.18
C THR A 82 15.04 -2.80 -0.92
N LEU A 83 15.05 -1.90 0.06
CA LEU A 83 15.49 -2.17 1.43
C LEU A 83 14.27 -2.10 2.34
N SER A 84 13.89 -3.23 2.92
CA SER A 84 12.85 -3.27 3.96
C SER A 84 13.51 -3.31 5.33
N VAL A 85 13.04 -2.45 6.22
CA VAL A 85 13.41 -2.41 7.63
C VAL A 85 12.22 -2.89 8.45
N LEU A 86 12.40 -4.01 9.14
CA LEU A 86 11.43 -4.58 10.06
C LEU A 86 11.59 -3.88 11.42
N ILE A 87 10.53 -3.26 11.91
CA ILE A 87 10.51 -2.51 13.16
C ILE A 87 9.58 -3.23 14.14
N ASP A 88 10.13 -3.62 15.27
CA ASP A 88 9.40 -4.20 16.41
C ASP A 88 9.15 -3.13 17.50
N PRO A 89 8.23 -3.37 18.46
CA PRO A 89 7.88 -2.43 19.52
C PRO A 89 9.07 -2.00 20.41
N ASP A 90 9.97 -2.93 20.72
CA ASP A 90 11.14 -2.71 21.60
C ASP A 90 12.32 -2.01 20.90
N ASP A 91 12.15 -1.65 19.63
CA ASP A 91 13.25 -1.12 18.84
C ASP A 91 13.52 0.36 19.13
N ASP A 92 14.81 0.71 19.20
CA ASP A 92 15.24 2.10 19.06
C ASP A 92 15.14 2.51 17.59
N VAL A 93 13.92 2.85 17.17
CA VAL A 93 13.57 3.22 15.81
C VAL A 93 14.46 4.35 15.29
N ALA A 94 14.73 5.36 16.12
CA ALA A 94 15.58 6.48 15.76
C ALA A 94 17.04 6.03 15.48
N ALA A 95 17.60 5.15 16.31
CA ALA A 95 18.93 4.61 16.07
C ALA A 95 19.01 3.74 14.81
N VAL A 96 17.99 2.92 14.53
CA VAL A 96 17.93 2.09 13.31
C VAL A 96 17.90 2.97 12.06
N ILE A 97 17.06 4.00 12.04
CA ILE A 97 16.94 4.91 10.88
C ILE A 97 18.19 5.77 10.73
N ALA A 98 18.78 6.25 11.83
CA ALA A 98 20.06 6.97 11.76
C ALA A 98 21.18 6.07 11.20
N ALA A 99 21.25 4.80 11.62
CA ALA A 99 22.21 3.84 11.09
C ALA A 99 21.97 3.53 9.61
N LEU A 100 20.70 3.50 9.18
CA LEU A 100 20.31 3.34 7.78
C LEU A 100 20.76 4.53 6.95
N LEU A 101 20.42 5.75 7.34
CA LEU A 101 20.76 6.97 6.60
C LEU A 101 22.29 7.21 6.53
N ALA A 102 23.04 6.75 7.53
CA ALA A 102 24.50 6.77 7.53
C ALA A 102 25.15 5.62 6.73
N SER A 103 24.37 4.63 6.29
CA SER A 103 24.88 3.46 5.58
C SER A 103 25.33 3.79 4.16
N PRO A 104 26.41 3.16 3.65
CA PRO A 104 26.78 3.22 2.24
C PRO A 104 25.69 2.73 1.28
N LEU A 105 24.71 1.97 1.78
CA LEU A 105 23.57 1.49 1.00
C LEU A 105 22.53 2.58 0.75
N ALA A 106 22.38 3.54 1.68
CA ALA A 106 21.36 4.58 1.58
C ALA A 106 21.51 5.40 0.29
N THR A 107 22.75 5.70 -0.11
CA THR A 107 23.02 6.49 -1.31
C THR A 107 22.70 5.75 -2.62
N GLN A 108 22.37 4.47 -2.58
CA GLN A 108 22.10 3.66 -3.78
C GLN A 108 20.70 3.05 -3.79
N MET A 109 19.97 3.14 -2.68
CA MET A 109 18.63 2.61 -2.52
C MET A 109 17.63 3.39 -3.35
N GLN A 110 16.75 2.67 -4.06
CA GLN A 110 15.65 3.26 -4.84
C GLN A 110 14.33 3.26 -4.07
N THR A 111 14.06 2.16 -3.37
CA THR A 111 12.85 1.96 -2.56
C THR A 111 13.21 1.66 -1.12
N LEU A 112 12.64 2.44 -0.19
CA LEU A 112 12.67 2.17 1.24
C LEU A 112 11.30 1.67 1.70
N ARG A 113 11.27 0.58 2.45
CA ARG A 113 10.06 0.05 3.07
C ARG A 113 10.24 -0.05 4.58
N LEU A 114 9.40 0.61 5.35
CA LEU A 114 9.32 0.45 6.80
C LEU A 114 8.14 -0.46 7.12
N VAL A 115 8.41 -1.61 7.74
CA VAL A 115 7.39 -2.59 8.12
C VAL A 115 7.30 -2.63 9.64
N ALA A 116 6.23 -2.06 10.19
CA ALA A 116 5.89 -2.20 11.59
C ALA A 116 5.30 -3.58 11.85
N ARG A 117 5.94 -4.34 12.73
CA ARG A 117 5.46 -5.65 13.21
C ARG A 117 4.98 -5.50 14.63
N THR A 118 3.79 -6.02 14.90
CA THR A 118 3.12 -5.88 16.21
C THR A 118 2.98 -7.27 16.85
N PRO A 119 4.10 -7.96 17.19
CA PRO A 119 4.02 -9.25 17.84
C PRO A 119 3.34 -9.10 19.20
N ASN A 120 2.40 -9.99 19.51
CA ASN A 120 1.63 -9.97 20.77
C ASN A 120 0.85 -8.65 20.99
N ASP A 121 0.40 -8.02 19.91
CA ASP A 121 -0.46 -6.85 19.94
C ASP A 121 0.17 -5.61 20.60
N GLU A 122 1.50 -5.51 20.57
CA GLU A 122 2.23 -4.36 21.10
C GLU A 122 2.35 -3.22 20.07
N LYS A 123 2.28 -1.98 20.56
CA LYS A 123 2.32 -0.76 19.75
C LYS A 123 3.73 -0.48 19.21
N VAL A 124 3.81 -0.11 17.93
CA VAL A 124 5.00 0.35 17.22
C VAL A 124 4.88 1.84 16.87
N GLU A 125 5.91 2.60 17.21
CA GLU A 125 5.99 4.04 16.97
C GLU A 125 6.89 4.35 15.76
N LEU A 126 6.30 4.56 14.58
CA LEU A 126 7.02 4.94 13.37
C LEU A 126 7.22 6.45 13.22
N GLY A 127 6.52 7.29 13.98
CA GLY A 127 6.65 8.76 13.91
C GLY A 127 8.10 9.27 13.93
N PRO A 128 8.99 8.80 14.84
CA PRO A 128 10.40 9.17 14.82
C PRO A 128 11.13 8.78 13.53
N ALA A 129 10.79 7.65 12.92
CA ALA A 129 11.35 7.25 11.63
C ALA A 129 10.89 8.19 10.51
N VAL A 130 9.59 8.47 10.46
CA VAL A 130 8.99 9.34 9.45
C VAL A 130 9.61 10.74 9.50
N ALA A 131 9.77 11.31 10.69
CA ALA A 131 10.44 12.59 10.88
C ALA A 131 11.89 12.58 10.36
N ALA A 132 12.68 11.55 10.71
CA ALA A 132 14.07 11.44 10.26
C ALA A 132 14.18 11.24 8.74
N LEU A 133 13.26 10.50 8.13
CA LEU A 133 13.21 10.32 6.67
C LEU A 133 12.83 11.62 5.95
N ALA A 134 11.89 12.39 6.49
CA ALA A 134 11.53 13.69 5.91
C ALA A 134 12.73 14.66 5.83
N GLU A 135 13.64 14.61 6.80
CA GLU A 135 14.84 15.44 6.82
C GLU A 135 16.00 14.89 5.98
N GLY A 136 16.06 13.55 5.81
CA GLY A 136 17.28 12.88 5.40
C GLY A 136 17.14 11.82 4.30
N LEU A 137 15.97 11.66 3.67
CA LEU A 137 15.79 10.66 2.62
C LEU A 137 16.84 10.85 1.51
N PRO A 138 17.58 9.80 1.11
CA PRO A 138 18.59 9.91 0.06
C PRO A 138 17.99 10.35 -1.28
N GLU A 139 18.76 11.11 -2.07
CA GLU A 139 18.29 11.63 -3.39
C GLU A 139 17.90 10.52 -4.39
N ASN A 140 18.52 9.35 -4.27
CA ASN A 140 18.23 8.21 -5.14
C ASN A 140 17.00 7.40 -4.68
N CYS A 141 16.52 7.61 -3.45
CA CYS A 141 15.35 6.92 -2.93
C CYS A 141 14.10 7.70 -3.35
N THR A 142 13.42 7.21 -4.39
CA THR A 142 12.23 7.86 -4.97
C THR A 142 10.93 7.23 -4.50
N ASP A 143 10.99 6.07 -3.86
CA ASP A 143 9.83 5.26 -3.50
C ASP A 143 9.88 4.96 -1.99
N LEU A 144 8.81 5.28 -1.27
CA LEU A 144 8.68 5.03 0.16
C LEU A 144 7.42 4.19 0.43
N GLU A 145 7.57 3.16 1.25
CA GLU A 145 6.45 2.36 1.74
C GLU A 145 6.42 2.38 3.27
N LEU A 146 5.27 2.70 3.85
CA LEU A 146 5.01 2.60 5.28
C LEU A 146 3.93 1.53 5.48
N VAL A 147 4.26 0.46 6.19
CA VAL A 147 3.45 -0.75 6.22
C VAL A 147 3.20 -1.19 7.66
N ASP A 148 1.93 -1.26 8.04
CA ASP A 148 1.46 -2.15 9.10
C ASP A 148 1.42 -3.59 8.54
N GLU A 149 2.22 -4.48 9.13
CA GLU A 149 2.34 -5.85 8.65
C GLU A 149 0.99 -6.59 8.70
N ARG A 150 0.15 -6.34 9.72
CA ARG A 150 -1.17 -6.96 9.85
C ARG A 150 -2.06 -6.56 8.68
N ALA A 151 -2.11 -5.27 8.37
CA ALA A 151 -2.86 -4.74 7.24
C ALA A 151 -2.39 -5.31 5.89
N SER A 152 -1.08 -5.52 5.73
CA SER A 152 -0.52 -6.10 4.50
C SER A 152 -0.83 -7.60 4.32
N LYS A 153 -0.95 -8.33 5.43
CA LYS A 153 -1.27 -9.77 5.44
C LYS A 153 -2.76 -10.03 5.39
N SER A 154 -3.54 -9.08 5.92
CA SER A 154 -4.99 -9.20 5.95
C SER A 154 -5.53 -9.25 4.54
N ARG A 155 -6.36 -10.27 4.35
CA ARG A 155 -7.21 -10.44 3.19
C ARG A 155 -8.67 -10.23 3.56
N ILE A 156 -8.94 -9.58 4.69
CA ILE A 156 -10.29 -9.34 5.23
C ILE A 156 -10.48 -7.86 5.62
N ILE A 157 -11.66 -7.30 5.34
CA ILE A 157 -12.11 -5.99 5.83
C ILE A 157 -12.57 -6.12 7.29
N VAL A 158 -12.15 -5.17 8.12
CA VAL A 158 -12.34 -5.13 9.57
C VAL A 158 -13.76 -5.49 10.02
N SER A 159 -13.85 -6.40 10.99
CA SER A 159 -15.07 -6.71 11.76
C SER A 159 -15.44 -5.55 12.70
N ALA A 160 -16.72 -5.29 12.97
CA ALA A 160 -17.13 -4.32 14.01
C ALA A 160 -16.73 -4.74 15.44
N ASP A 161 -16.29 -5.98 15.60
CA ASP A 161 -15.68 -6.56 16.81
C ASP A 161 -14.25 -6.05 17.02
N TYR A 162 -13.80 -5.20 16.12
CA TYR A 162 -12.52 -4.53 16.16
C TYR A 162 -12.66 -3.15 16.78
N SER A 163 -11.92 -2.93 17.87
CA SER A 163 -11.85 -1.59 18.46
C SER A 163 -10.87 -0.76 17.64
N PRO A 164 -11.32 0.29 16.93
CA PRO A 164 -10.41 1.19 16.24
C PRO A 164 -9.42 1.86 17.20
N ASP A 165 -9.78 2.04 18.47
CA ASP A 165 -8.99 2.80 19.46
C ASP A 165 -7.57 2.26 19.73
N GLU A 166 -7.22 1.08 19.21
CA GLU A 166 -5.90 0.48 19.37
C GLU A 166 -5.17 0.31 18.03
N ASN A 167 -4.84 1.43 17.37
CA ASN A 167 -3.82 1.36 16.33
C ASN A 167 -2.51 0.92 16.95
N LEU A 168 -2.11 -0.30 16.64
CA LEU A 168 -0.82 -0.81 17.04
C LEU A 168 0.33 -0.21 16.23
N VAL A 169 0.05 0.58 15.20
CA VAL A 169 1.09 1.28 14.43
C VAL A 169 0.77 2.77 14.37
N ASP A 170 1.62 3.56 15.02
CA ASP A 170 1.57 5.01 14.96
C ASP A 170 2.54 5.51 13.88
N PHE A 171 1.99 6.00 12.77
CA PHE A 171 2.80 6.52 11.66
C PHE A 171 3.38 7.91 11.95
N GLY A 172 2.90 8.59 13.01
CA GLY A 172 3.17 10.01 13.26
C GLY A 172 2.65 10.91 12.14
N GLU A 173 3.05 12.19 12.21
CA GLU A 173 2.65 13.22 11.25
C GLU A 173 3.28 13.00 9.86
N LEU A 174 2.44 12.87 8.82
CA LEU A 174 2.92 12.64 7.46
C LEU A 174 3.21 13.92 6.67
N GLU A 175 2.84 15.10 7.18
CA GLU A 175 2.93 16.38 6.46
C GLU A 175 4.33 16.63 5.86
N ALA A 176 5.37 16.26 6.60
CA ALA A 176 6.76 16.48 6.20
C ALA A 176 7.19 15.59 5.00
N LEU A 177 6.54 14.45 4.78
CA LEU A 177 6.88 13.55 3.67
C LEU A 177 6.43 14.10 2.31
N TRP A 178 5.32 14.84 2.27
CA TRP A 178 4.77 15.37 1.01
C TRP A 178 5.76 16.31 0.30
N ARG A 179 6.55 17.05 1.08
CA ARG A 179 7.50 18.06 0.59
C ARG A 179 8.86 17.48 0.17
N ILE A 180 9.06 16.16 0.24
CA ILE A 180 10.32 15.53 -0.18
C ILE A 180 10.44 15.62 -1.72
N PRO A 181 11.43 16.36 -2.26
CA PRO A 181 11.45 16.74 -3.67
C PRO A 181 11.71 15.59 -4.65
N GLN A 182 12.33 14.51 -4.18
CA GLN A 182 12.59 13.30 -4.97
C GLN A 182 11.55 12.19 -4.77
N LEU A 183 10.61 12.32 -3.83
CA LEU A 183 9.63 11.28 -3.53
C LEU A 183 8.57 11.23 -4.64
N ARG A 184 8.64 10.19 -5.46
CA ARG A 184 7.76 9.97 -6.61
C ARG A 184 6.68 8.95 -6.31
N LYS A 185 6.91 8.02 -5.38
CA LYS A 185 5.91 7.05 -4.95
C LYS A 185 5.81 6.97 -3.44
N LEU A 186 4.58 6.99 -2.93
CA LEU A 186 4.29 6.74 -1.54
C LEU A 186 3.20 5.67 -1.44
N HIS A 187 3.49 4.62 -0.69
CA HIS A 187 2.57 3.53 -0.42
C HIS A 187 2.33 3.42 1.09
N LEU A 188 1.09 3.61 1.50
CA LEU A 188 0.65 3.46 2.88
C LEU A 188 -0.24 2.23 2.97
N VAL A 189 0.16 1.27 3.81
CA VAL A 189 -0.64 0.10 4.15
C VAL A 189 -0.93 0.15 5.63
N VAL A 190 -2.19 0.38 5.99
CA VAL A 190 -2.57 0.75 7.37
C VAL A 190 -3.75 -0.07 7.86
N ALA A 191 -3.89 -0.26 9.17
CA ALA A 191 -5.08 -0.92 9.71
C ALA A 191 -6.32 -0.01 9.59
N ASP A 192 -6.24 1.21 10.14
CA ASP A 192 -7.32 2.20 10.12
C ASP A 192 -6.83 3.51 9.48
N MET A 193 -7.49 3.94 8.40
CA MET A 193 -7.12 5.18 7.71
C MET A 193 -7.51 6.44 8.49
N THR A 194 -8.55 6.38 9.33
CA THR A 194 -9.05 7.54 10.09
C THR A 194 -8.06 8.04 11.13
N GLN A 195 -7.07 7.21 11.47
CA GLN A 195 -6.06 7.49 12.48
C GLN A 195 -4.69 7.86 11.90
N VAL A 196 -4.59 7.96 10.57
CA VAL A 196 -3.37 8.37 9.89
C VAL A 196 -3.46 9.88 9.65
N PRO A 197 -2.69 10.70 10.38
CA PRO A 197 -2.71 12.15 10.17
C PRO A 197 -1.98 12.49 8.86
N LEU A 198 -2.74 12.53 7.76
CA LEU A 198 -2.21 12.89 6.45
C LEU A 198 -1.68 14.33 6.43
N GLY A 199 -2.32 15.25 7.18
CA GLY A 199 -1.98 16.67 7.17
C GLY A 199 -2.23 17.35 5.82
N GLU A 200 -1.63 18.52 5.60
CA GLU A 200 -1.71 19.21 4.30
C GLU A 200 -0.85 18.50 3.26
N ILE A 201 -1.48 17.98 2.19
CA ILE A 201 -0.79 17.26 1.12
C ILE A 201 -0.30 18.26 0.05
N ASP A 202 0.94 18.74 0.20
CA ASP A 202 1.67 19.47 -0.85
C ASP A 202 2.78 18.58 -1.43
N ALA A 203 2.44 17.85 -2.50
CA ALA A 203 3.24 16.77 -3.06
C ALA A 203 3.64 17.03 -4.54
N PRO A 204 4.54 18.00 -4.81
CA PRO A 204 4.85 18.45 -6.18
C PRO A 204 5.62 17.43 -7.03
N ALA A 205 6.23 16.42 -6.40
CA ALA A 205 7.02 15.38 -7.06
C ALA A 205 6.29 14.03 -7.18
N LEU A 206 5.20 13.85 -6.43
CA LEU A 206 4.53 12.56 -6.30
C LEU A 206 3.77 12.21 -7.59
N GLU A 207 4.04 11.00 -8.09
CA GLU A 207 3.46 10.46 -9.33
C GLU A 207 2.53 9.27 -9.05
N ASP A 208 2.75 8.57 -7.93
CA ASP A 208 2.03 7.37 -7.52
C ASP A 208 1.73 7.43 -6.02
N PHE A 209 0.47 7.38 -5.66
CA PHE A 209 0.03 7.34 -4.28
C PHE A 209 -0.93 6.19 -4.06
N SER A 210 -0.64 5.36 -3.07
CA SER A 210 -1.50 4.26 -2.63
C SER A 210 -1.81 4.42 -1.15
N PHE A 211 -3.10 4.46 -0.79
CA PHE A 211 -3.56 4.44 0.59
C PHE A 211 -4.48 3.23 0.78
N LEU A 212 -3.92 2.18 1.38
CA LEU A 212 -4.53 0.86 1.45
C LEU A 212 -4.77 0.49 2.91
N GLY A 213 -5.99 0.74 3.37
CA GLY A 213 -6.44 0.53 4.74
C GLY A 213 -7.24 -0.76 4.88
N LEU A 214 -7.45 -1.24 6.11
CA LEU A 214 -8.49 -2.25 6.39
C LEU A 214 -9.82 -1.60 6.81
N ARG A 215 -9.81 -0.30 7.12
CA ARG A 215 -10.98 0.53 7.45
C ARG A 215 -10.81 1.95 6.90
N TRP A 216 -11.83 2.47 6.20
CA TRP A 216 -11.90 3.86 5.72
C TRP A 216 -12.65 4.79 6.70
N GLY A 217 -13.76 4.29 7.26
CA GLY A 217 -14.69 5.03 8.11
C GLY A 217 -15.77 4.14 8.73
N GLU A 218 -16.54 4.69 9.67
CA GLU A 218 -17.66 4.00 10.30
C GLU A 218 -18.92 4.13 9.47
N GLY A 219 -19.74 3.07 9.41
CA GLY A 219 -21.10 3.19 8.89
C GLY A 219 -21.92 4.23 9.67
N TYR A 220 -23.08 4.61 9.15
CA TYR A 220 -24.03 5.57 9.75
C TYR A 220 -23.74 7.07 9.51
N SER A 221 -23.33 7.45 8.30
CA SER A 221 -23.55 8.78 7.69
C SER A 221 -22.75 9.98 8.24
N ILE A 222 -21.63 9.74 8.92
CA ILE A 222 -20.66 10.81 9.17
C ILE A 222 -19.56 10.67 8.12
N PRO A 223 -19.38 11.67 7.22
CA PRO A 223 -18.24 11.68 6.30
C PRO A 223 -16.94 11.55 7.08
N SER A 224 -16.03 10.71 6.60
CA SER A 224 -14.75 10.50 7.24
C SER A 224 -13.88 11.74 7.05
N GLU A 225 -13.12 12.09 8.08
CA GLU A 225 -12.07 13.12 7.98
C GLU A 225 -10.94 12.67 7.03
N THR A 226 -10.92 11.40 6.62
CA THR A 226 -9.93 10.81 5.71
C THR A 226 -10.00 11.41 4.31
N ALA A 227 -11.20 11.77 3.82
CA ALA A 227 -11.37 12.26 2.45
C ALA A 227 -10.88 13.71 2.28
N GLU A 228 -11.05 14.56 3.28
CA GLU A 228 -10.79 16.01 3.18
C GLU A 228 -9.35 16.34 2.77
N PRO A 229 -8.29 15.78 3.40
CA PRO A 229 -6.91 16.00 2.96
C PRO A 229 -6.64 15.60 1.50
N LEU A 230 -7.31 14.56 1.00
CA LEU A 230 -7.16 14.09 -0.38
C LEU A 230 -7.88 15.02 -1.36
N ILE A 231 -9.00 15.62 -0.96
CA ILE A 231 -9.74 16.60 -1.75
C ILE A 231 -8.92 17.89 -1.89
N GLU A 232 -8.28 18.33 -0.82
CA GLU A 232 -7.48 19.56 -0.76
C GLU A 232 -6.05 19.40 -1.28
N ALA A 233 -5.63 18.18 -1.59
CA ALA A 233 -4.27 17.84 -1.99
C ALA A 233 -3.80 18.59 -3.25
N SER A 234 -2.53 19.01 -3.22
CA SER A 234 -1.80 19.53 -4.37
C SER A 234 -0.81 18.49 -4.89
N TRP A 235 -1.14 17.86 -6.01
CA TRP A 235 -0.34 16.79 -6.61
C TRP A 235 -0.22 16.95 -8.14
N PRO A 236 0.50 17.98 -8.62
CA PRO A 236 0.55 18.36 -10.03
C PRO A 236 1.15 17.31 -10.97
N LYS A 237 1.81 16.27 -10.43
CA LYS A 237 2.41 15.17 -11.21
C LYS A 237 1.76 13.82 -10.96
N LEU A 238 0.68 13.75 -10.17
CA LEU A 238 0.05 12.48 -9.85
C LEU A 238 -0.51 11.84 -11.12
N ARG A 239 -0.07 10.61 -11.38
CA ARG A 239 -0.53 9.79 -12.52
C ARG A 239 -1.34 8.59 -12.05
N ARG A 240 -1.14 8.14 -10.81
CA ARG A 240 -1.79 6.94 -10.26
C ARG A 240 -2.22 7.19 -8.82
N LEU A 241 -3.50 6.94 -8.55
CA LEU A 241 -4.07 6.94 -7.20
C LEU A 241 -4.73 5.59 -6.94
N ALA A 242 -4.37 4.94 -5.84
CA ALA A 242 -5.03 3.72 -5.41
C ALA A 242 -5.57 3.88 -3.98
N LEU A 243 -6.88 3.69 -3.84
CA LEU A 243 -7.57 3.68 -2.56
C LEU A 243 -8.21 2.30 -2.37
N ARG A 244 -7.96 1.71 -1.21
CA ARG A 244 -8.80 0.62 -0.71
C ARG A 244 -9.90 1.26 0.13
N LEU A 245 -11.16 0.98 -0.17
CA LEU A 245 -12.35 1.62 0.39
C LEU A 245 -13.17 0.65 1.25
N PRO A 246 -12.57 0.06 2.30
CA PRO A 246 -13.29 -0.88 3.13
C PRO A 246 -14.24 -0.18 4.08
N GLU A 247 -15.50 -0.62 4.06
CA GLU A 247 -16.54 -0.19 4.98
C GLU A 247 -16.43 -0.98 6.28
N THR A 248 -16.68 -0.34 7.43
CA THR A 248 -16.80 -1.09 8.68
C THR A 248 -18.06 -1.96 8.62
N LEU A 249 -17.91 -3.28 8.53
CA LEU A 249 -19.03 -4.24 8.50
C LEU A 249 -19.18 -4.94 9.85
N THR A 250 -20.42 -5.31 10.20
CA THR A 250 -20.80 -5.78 11.54
C THR A 250 -20.62 -7.29 11.79
N TYR A 251 -19.87 -8.01 10.96
CA TYR A 251 -19.75 -9.46 11.09
C TYR A 251 -18.29 -9.94 11.18
N ALA A 252 -18.03 -10.75 12.20
CA ALA A 252 -16.73 -11.33 12.50
C ALA A 252 -16.37 -12.51 11.61
N TRP A 253 -15.07 -12.70 11.37
CA TRP A 253 -14.52 -13.95 10.81
C TRP A 253 -13.45 -14.52 11.77
N PRO A 254 -13.67 -15.71 12.36
CA PRO A 254 -12.76 -16.32 13.34
C PRO A 254 -11.37 -16.74 12.81
N GLU A 255 -11.16 -16.75 11.49
CA GLU A 255 -9.92 -17.29 10.91
C GLU A 255 -8.75 -16.29 10.87
N GLN A 256 -8.97 -15.03 11.29
CA GLN A 256 -7.96 -13.96 11.28
C GLN A 256 -7.78 -13.23 12.61
N ASP A 257 -8.03 -13.88 13.75
CA ASP A 257 -7.84 -13.31 15.10
C ASP A 257 -6.47 -12.60 15.26
N GLY A 258 -5.40 -13.09 14.63
CA GLY A 258 -4.07 -12.46 14.73
C GLY A 258 -3.86 -11.15 13.97
N ALA A 259 -4.78 -10.75 13.08
CA ALA A 259 -4.76 -9.40 12.50
C ALA A 259 -5.36 -8.37 13.47
N TYR A 260 -5.95 -8.87 14.56
CA TYR A 260 -7.02 -8.21 15.25
C TYR A 260 -6.99 -8.37 16.82
N VAL A 261 -6.76 -7.29 17.59
CA VAL A 261 -7.22 -7.10 18.99
C VAL A 261 -8.75 -7.20 19.16
N GLU A 262 -9.18 -8.21 19.89
CA GLU A 262 -10.59 -8.45 20.25
C GLU A 262 -11.18 -7.29 21.06
N SER A 263 -12.32 -6.72 20.61
CA SER A 263 -13.08 -5.73 21.37
C SER A 263 -14.05 -6.40 22.35
N GLU A 264 -14.10 -5.93 23.60
CA GLU A 264 -15.08 -6.37 24.63
C GLU A 264 -16.56 -6.07 24.24
N ARG A 265 -16.83 -5.49 23.07
CA ARG A 265 -18.16 -5.02 22.63
C ARG A 265 -19.25 -6.10 22.69
N TYR A 266 -18.92 -7.39 22.67
CA TYR A 266 -19.90 -8.48 22.66
C TYR A 266 -20.24 -9.08 24.03
N ASP A 267 -19.34 -9.00 25.01
CA ASP A 267 -19.56 -9.68 26.29
C ASP A 267 -20.66 -9.02 27.14
N ASP A 268 -20.85 -7.69 26.99
CA ASP A 268 -21.92 -6.96 27.71
C ASP A 268 -23.25 -6.89 26.95
N TYR A 269 -23.27 -7.16 25.63
CA TYR A 269 -24.45 -7.02 24.77
C TYR A 269 -25.16 -8.34 24.43
N SER A 270 -24.67 -9.50 24.89
CA SER A 270 -25.29 -10.81 24.59
C SER A 270 -26.77 -10.90 25.00
N ASN A 271 -27.22 -10.11 26.00
CA ASN A 271 -28.63 -10.05 26.41
C ASN A 271 -29.51 -9.16 25.50
N TYR A 272 -28.93 -8.32 24.65
CA TYR A 272 -29.68 -7.42 23.75
C TYR A 272 -30.00 -8.06 22.40
N TYR A 273 -29.19 -9.05 21.98
CA TYR A 273 -29.31 -9.72 20.67
C TYR A 273 -30.37 -10.83 20.62
N GLU A 274 -30.90 -11.32 21.75
CA GLU A 274 -32.06 -12.24 21.73
C GLU A 274 -33.34 -11.62 21.10
N GLN A 275 -33.35 -10.31 20.81
CA GLN A 275 -34.48 -9.63 20.15
C GLN A 275 -34.25 -9.27 18.66
N TYR A 276 -33.07 -9.54 18.10
CA TYR A 276 -32.71 -9.18 16.72
C TYR A 276 -32.54 -10.40 15.80
N GLU A 277 -33.14 -11.55 16.12
CA GLU A 277 -33.05 -12.76 15.27
C GLU A 277 -33.72 -12.60 13.89
N ASP A 278 -34.53 -11.55 13.68
CA ASP A 278 -35.28 -11.31 12.42
C ASP A 278 -34.88 -10.02 11.68
N ASP A 279 -33.96 -9.21 12.21
CA ASP A 279 -33.44 -8.08 11.43
C ASP A 279 -32.39 -8.67 10.49
N GLU A 280 -32.68 -8.74 9.19
CA GLU A 280 -31.78 -9.25 8.14
C GLU A 280 -30.50 -8.41 7.99
N GLY A 281 -30.03 -7.76 9.06
CA GLY A 281 -28.86 -6.91 9.11
C GLY A 281 -28.93 -5.88 8.01
N TRP A 282 -29.99 -5.06 7.99
CA TRP A 282 -30.07 -3.92 7.07
C TRP A 282 -28.88 -3.00 7.32
N HIS A 283 -27.78 -3.27 6.61
CA HIS A 283 -26.64 -2.38 6.55
C HIS A 283 -27.08 -1.18 5.74
N GLU A 284 -27.19 -0.03 6.38
CA GLU A 284 -27.28 1.23 5.66
C GLU A 284 -26.01 1.35 4.81
N ASP A 285 -26.18 1.57 3.51
CA ASP A 285 -25.06 1.77 2.62
C ASP A 285 -24.21 2.95 3.09
N TYR A 286 -22.89 2.83 2.96
CA TYR A 286 -21.95 3.91 3.15
C TYR A 286 -22.10 4.95 2.03
N ASP A 287 -22.17 6.24 2.40
CA ASP A 287 -22.35 7.36 1.46
C ASP A 287 -21.05 7.68 0.70
N TRP A 288 -20.61 6.75 -0.14
CA TRP A 288 -19.45 6.96 -1.03
C TRP A 288 -19.64 8.14 -1.97
N ALA A 289 -20.88 8.48 -2.29
CA ALA A 289 -21.20 9.63 -3.12
C ALA A 289 -20.83 10.93 -2.41
N GLY A 290 -21.18 11.10 -1.14
CA GLY A 290 -20.77 12.23 -0.31
C GLY A 290 -19.25 12.37 -0.19
N GLU A 291 -18.56 11.24 -0.09
CA GLU A 291 -17.11 11.15 0.18
C GLU A 291 -16.25 11.38 -1.06
N LEU A 292 -16.57 10.70 -2.16
CA LEU A 292 -15.70 10.65 -3.33
C LEU A 292 -16.00 11.75 -4.35
N ARG A 293 -17.19 12.38 -4.32
CA ARG A 293 -17.53 13.44 -5.29
C ARG A 293 -16.55 14.61 -5.25
N GLY A 294 -16.15 15.04 -4.05
CA GLY A 294 -15.14 16.09 -3.88
C GLY A 294 -13.80 15.68 -4.47
N LEU A 295 -13.37 14.45 -4.20
CA LEU A 295 -12.10 13.92 -4.66
C LEU A 295 -12.07 13.77 -6.19
N LEU A 296 -13.11 13.18 -6.78
CA LEU A 296 -13.24 13.03 -8.22
C LEU A 296 -13.25 14.39 -8.92
N ALA A 297 -13.91 15.40 -8.33
CA ALA A 297 -13.89 16.77 -8.86
C ALA A 297 -12.50 17.40 -8.80
N ALA A 298 -11.74 17.20 -7.71
CA ALA A 298 -10.36 17.67 -7.59
C ALA A 298 -9.44 16.98 -8.62
N LEU A 299 -9.55 15.67 -8.78
CA LEU A 299 -8.74 14.87 -9.71
C LEU A 299 -8.93 15.23 -11.18
N LYS A 300 -10.05 15.86 -11.56
CA LYS A 300 -10.24 16.37 -12.94
C LYS A 300 -9.24 17.45 -13.35
N GLN A 301 -8.56 18.07 -12.39
CA GLN A 301 -7.53 19.08 -12.62
C GLN A 301 -6.12 18.47 -12.72
N THR A 302 -6.01 17.16 -12.49
CA THR A 302 -4.77 16.40 -12.49
C THR A 302 -4.66 15.57 -13.77
N GLU A 303 -3.44 15.35 -14.27
CA GLU A 303 -3.16 14.44 -15.40
C GLU A 303 -3.12 12.96 -14.94
N ILE A 304 -4.10 12.56 -14.13
CA ILE A 304 -4.19 11.19 -13.60
C ILE A 304 -4.59 10.20 -14.71
N GLU A 305 -3.89 9.07 -14.77
CA GLU A 305 -4.07 8.05 -15.82
C GLU A 305 -4.66 6.76 -15.26
N SER A 306 -4.43 6.46 -13.98
CA SER A 306 -4.90 5.27 -13.28
C SER A 306 -5.58 5.64 -11.96
N LEU A 307 -6.75 5.08 -11.72
CA LEU A 307 -7.50 5.23 -10.49
C LEU A 307 -7.99 3.86 -10.04
N SER A 308 -7.58 3.42 -8.85
CA SER A 308 -8.11 2.21 -8.20
C SER A 308 -8.98 2.63 -7.03
N LEU A 309 -10.24 2.19 -7.04
CA LEU A 309 -11.20 2.32 -5.95
C LEU A 309 -11.70 0.90 -5.65
N THR A 310 -11.09 0.23 -4.67
CA THR A 310 -11.25 -1.23 -4.50
C THR A 310 -11.86 -1.58 -3.17
N SER A 311 -12.39 -2.80 -3.02
CA SER A 311 -12.82 -3.35 -1.73
C SER A 311 -13.96 -2.59 -1.03
N PHE A 312 -14.90 -2.02 -1.78
CA PHE A 312 -16.11 -1.42 -1.24
C PHE A 312 -17.30 -2.39 -1.28
N ALA A 313 -18.26 -2.23 -0.37
CA ALA A 313 -19.48 -3.05 -0.28
C ALA A 313 -20.75 -2.31 -0.75
N SER A 314 -20.81 -1.00 -0.54
CA SER A 314 -21.89 -0.09 -0.92
C SER A 314 -21.76 0.33 -2.38
N ALA A 315 -21.83 -0.67 -3.26
CA ALA A 315 -21.52 -0.52 -4.68
C ALA A 315 -22.41 0.49 -5.41
N SER A 316 -23.71 0.53 -5.09
CA SER A 316 -24.64 1.51 -5.69
C SER A 316 -24.25 2.96 -5.34
N ASN A 317 -23.87 3.23 -4.09
CA ASN A 317 -23.41 4.56 -3.66
C ASN A 317 -22.09 4.96 -4.33
N LEU A 318 -21.17 4.01 -4.52
CA LEU A 318 -19.92 4.31 -5.21
C LEU A 318 -20.16 4.60 -6.70
N LEU A 319 -21.04 3.85 -7.38
CA LEU A 319 -21.41 4.14 -8.77
C LEU A 319 -22.09 5.50 -8.90
N GLU A 320 -22.95 5.88 -7.95
CA GLU A 320 -23.54 7.24 -7.87
C GLU A 320 -22.45 8.32 -7.73
N ALA A 321 -21.36 8.04 -7.01
CA ALA A 321 -20.21 8.95 -6.95
C ALA A 321 -19.58 9.17 -8.33
N LEU A 322 -19.47 8.11 -9.14
CA LEU A 322 -18.90 8.18 -10.49
C LEU A 322 -19.74 9.01 -11.48
N GLU A 323 -21.03 9.24 -11.21
CA GLU A 323 -21.87 10.16 -12.00
C GLU A 323 -21.36 11.61 -11.96
N ALA A 324 -20.57 11.96 -10.94
CA ALA A 324 -19.86 13.23 -10.94
C ALA A 324 -18.86 13.35 -12.10
N GLY A 325 -18.49 12.23 -12.73
CA GLY A 325 -17.64 12.09 -13.90
C GLY A 325 -16.18 11.82 -13.52
N LEU A 326 -15.51 11.00 -14.34
CA LEU A 326 -14.11 10.64 -14.16
C LEU A 326 -13.15 11.76 -14.63
N PRO A 327 -11.89 11.77 -14.16
CA PRO A 327 -10.86 12.64 -14.68
C PRO A 327 -10.68 12.46 -16.19
N PRO A 328 -10.50 13.54 -16.97
CA PRO A 328 -10.47 13.46 -18.41
C PRO A 328 -9.22 12.77 -18.97
N THR A 329 -8.18 12.54 -18.19
CA THR A 329 -6.96 11.82 -18.60
C THR A 329 -6.98 10.35 -18.19
N LEU A 330 -8.02 9.92 -17.46
CA LEU A 330 -8.09 8.57 -16.92
C LEU A 330 -8.25 7.56 -18.05
N VAL A 331 -7.35 6.57 -18.07
CA VAL A 331 -7.37 5.46 -19.04
C VAL A 331 -7.53 4.10 -18.38
N HIS A 332 -7.25 4.00 -17.08
CA HIS A 332 -7.42 2.79 -16.29
C HIS A 332 -8.28 3.08 -15.06
N LEU A 333 -9.41 2.39 -14.95
CA LEU A 333 -10.24 2.37 -13.74
C LEU A 333 -10.28 0.95 -13.19
N ASP A 334 -9.94 0.82 -11.92
CA ASP A 334 -9.93 -0.46 -11.21
C ASP A 334 -10.93 -0.42 -10.06
N LEU A 335 -11.95 -1.28 -10.17
CA LEU A 335 -13.01 -1.50 -9.18
C LEU A 335 -12.95 -2.92 -8.62
N SER A 336 -11.81 -3.59 -8.76
CA SER A 336 -11.64 -4.99 -8.38
C SER A 336 -11.86 -5.25 -6.89
N GLY A 337 -12.19 -6.50 -6.56
CA GLY A 337 -12.39 -6.95 -5.19
C GLY A 337 -13.54 -6.25 -4.46
N SER A 338 -14.54 -5.75 -5.19
CA SER A 338 -15.67 -4.97 -4.65
C SER A 338 -16.99 -5.70 -4.83
N ASP A 339 -18.03 -5.31 -4.08
CA ASP A 339 -19.35 -5.97 -4.06
C ASP A 339 -20.23 -5.60 -5.26
N LEU A 340 -19.62 -5.50 -6.44
CA LEU A 340 -20.30 -5.30 -7.71
C LEU A 340 -20.91 -6.62 -8.16
N GLY A 341 -22.17 -6.58 -8.59
CA GLY A 341 -22.96 -7.75 -8.97
C GLY A 341 -23.72 -7.52 -10.27
N ASP A 342 -24.48 -8.52 -10.73
CA ASP A 342 -25.17 -8.46 -12.03
C ASP A 342 -26.12 -7.26 -12.19
N ASP A 343 -26.76 -6.79 -11.12
CA ASP A 343 -27.62 -5.59 -11.17
C ASP A 343 -26.80 -4.31 -11.44
N HIS A 344 -25.56 -4.25 -10.99
CA HIS A 344 -24.64 -3.13 -11.23
C HIS A 344 -24.13 -3.12 -12.68
N VAL A 345 -24.09 -4.27 -13.35
CA VAL A 345 -23.76 -4.35 -14.79
C VAL A 345 -24.78 -3.59 -15.62
N ALA A 346 -26.07 -3.71 -15.29
CA ALA A 346 -27.12 -2.98 -16.00
C ALA A 346 -26.94 -1.47 -15.88
N TRP A 347 -26.61 -0.98 -14.68
CA TRP A 347 -26.30 0.42 -14.44
C TRP A 347 -25.10 0.91 -15.27
N MET A 348 -24.01 0.12 -15.32
CA MET A 348 -22.81 0.49 -16.07
C MET A 348 -23.09 0.61 -17.58
N VAL A 349 -23.94 -0.26 -18.12
CA VAL A 349 -24.36 -0.20 -19.53
C VAL A 349 -25.27 0.99 -19.81
N GLU A 350 -26.14 1.37 -18.86
CA GLU A 350 -26.97 2.57 -18.98
C GLU A 350 -26.15 3.87 -18.96
N HIS A 351 -25.03 3.87 -18.25
CA HIS A 351 -24.10 5.01 -18.10
C HIS A 351 -22.78 4.80 -18.85
N ALA A 352 -22.83 4.14 -20.01
CA ALA A 352 -21.64 3.78 -20.79
C ALA A 352 -20.75 4.99 -21.14
N GLU A 353 -21.32 6.20 -21.23
CA GLU A 353 -20.60 7.44 -21.50
C GLU A 353 -19.59 7.82 -20.40
N ILE A 354 -19.77 7.36 -19.16
CA ILE A 354 -18.80 7.56 -18.08
C ILE A 354 -17.48 6.82 -18.41
N PHE A 355 -17.59 5.68 -19.08
CA PHE A 355 -16.49 4.74 -19.33
C PHE A 355 -15.90 4.85 -20.74
N GLU A 356 -16.49 5.64 -21.64
CA GLU A 356 -16.14 5.69 -23.08
C GLU A 356 -14.65 5.98 -23.35
N ARG A 357 -13.97 6.65 -22.40
CA ARG A 357 -12.58 7.10 -22.56
C ARG A 357 -11.55 6.13 -21.99
N LEU A 358 -12.01 5.16 -21.20
CA LEU A 358 -11.15 4.18 -20.59
C LEU A 358 -10.57 3.25 -21.65
N GLN A 359 -9.32 2.83 -21.45
CA GLN A 359 -8.73 1.72 -22.18
C GLN A 359 -9.00 0.41 -21.45
N THR A 360 -9.01 0.45 -20.12
CA THR A 360 -9.19 -0.74 -19.28
C THR A 360 -10.13 -0.43 -18.12
N LEU A 361 -11.09 -1.32 -17.90
CA LEU A 361 -11.95 -1.38 -16.72
C LEU A 361 -11.71 -2.70 -16.01
N ASP A 362 -11.15 -2.65 -14.80
CA ASP A 362 -10.85 -3.84 -14.01
C ASP A 362 -12.00 -4.15 -13.03
N LEU A 363 -12.64 -5.30 -13.23
CA LEU A 363 -13.74 -5.85 -12.45
C LEU A 363 -13.40 -7.27 -11.95
N ARG A 364 -12.11 -7.58 -11.82
CA ARG A 364 -11.67 -8.85 -11.26
C ARG A 364 -12.13 -8.99 -9.82
N ASP A 365 -12.43 -10.23 -9.45
CA ASP A 365 -12.82 -10.63 -8.11
C ASP A 365 -14.08 -9.87 -7.61
N THR A 366 -15.06 -9.70 -8.50
CA THR A 366 -16.39 -9.13 -8.20
C THR A 366 -17.46 -10.23 -8.05
N LEU A 367 -18.69 -9.90 -7.64
CA LEU A 367 -19.86 -10.80 -7.66
C LEU A 367 -20.60 -10.79 -9.03
N ILE A 368 -19.99 -10.26 -10.08
CA ILE A 368 -20.57 -10.27 -11.42
C ILE A 368 -20.42 -11.67 -12.00
N HIS A 369 -21.53 -12.41 -12.10
CA HIS A 369 -21.54 -13.75 -12.67
C HIS A 369 -21.70 -13.72 -14.19
N ASN A 370 -22.40 -12.70 -14.72
CA ASN A 370 -22.61 -12.52 -16.15
C ASN A 370 -22.02 -11.20 -16.67
N PRO A 371 -20.73 -11.15 -17.03
CA PRO A 371 -20.10 -9.95 -17.56
C PRO A 371 -20.49 -9.66 -19.03
N SER A 372 -21.27 -10.53 -19.70
CA SER A 372 -21.53 -10.39 -21.14
C SER A 372 -22.16 -9.06 -21.57
N PRO A 373 -23.06 -8.41 -20.80
CA PRO A 373 -23.59 -7.10 -21.18
C PRO A 373 -22.52 -6.00 -21.20
N LEU A 374 -21.44 -6.13 -20.43
CA LEU A 374 -20.33 -5.18 -20.38
C LEU A 374 -19.56 -5.11 -21.70
N ALA A 375 -19.74 -6.07 -22.61
CA ALA A 375 -19.19 -5.99 -23.97
C ALA A 375 -19.78 -4.83 -24.81
N ALA A 376 -20.85 -4.19 -24.31
CA ALA A 376 -21.38 -2.95 -24.89
C ALA A 376 -20.55 -1.71 -24.51
N LEU A 377 -19.67 -1.80 -23.50
CA LEU A 377 -18.73 -0.75 -23.14
C LEU A 377 -17.55 -0.73 -24.13
N GLU A 378 -16.93 0.43 -24.33
CA GLU A 378 -15.75 0.59 -25.18
C GLU A 378 -14.41 0.04 -24.60
N PRO A 379 -14.10 0.12 -23.28
CA PRO A 379 -12.83 -0.38 -22.74
C PRO A 379 -12.67 -1.91 -22.79
N GLU A 380 -11.42 -2.36 -22.66
CA GLU A 380 -11.12 -3.75 -22.30
C GLU A 380 -11.59 -4.01 -20.86
N VAL A 381 -12.57 -4.90 -20.71
CA VAL A 381 -13.08 -5.31 -19.40
C VAL A 381 -12.28 -6.52 -18.91
N LEU A 382 -11.50 -6.34 -17.85
CA LEU A 382 -10.84 -7.43 -17.15
C LEU A 382 -11.81 -7.98 -16.10
N HIS A 383 -12.13 -9.27 -16.16
CA HIS A 383 -13.12 -9.88 -15.27
C HIS A 383 -12.65 -11.24 -14.77
N SER A 384 -12.92 -11.49 -13.49
CA SER A 384 -12.92 -12.81 -12.86
C SER A 384 -14.06 -12.84 -11.85
N ASP A 385 -14.78 -13.96 -11.83
CA ASP A 385 -15.72 -14.26 -10.74
C ASP A 385 -14.91 -14.45 -9.45
N GLY A 386 -15.39 -13.89 -8.34
CA GLY A 386 -14.71 -13.98 -7.05
C GLY A 386 -15.68 -13.77 -5.89
N GLY A 387 -15.12 -13.59 -4.69
CA GLY A 387 -15.92 -13.30 -3.51
C GLY A 387 -16.50 -11.88 -3.48
N GLY A 388 -16.25 -11.06 -4.51
CA GLY A 388 -16.57 -9.63 -4.48
C GLY A 388 -15.62 -8.86 -3.59
N ALA A 389 -16.19 -7.90 -2.87
CA ALA A 389 -15.73 -7.60 -1.54
C ALA A 389 -15.84 -8.92 -0.77
N ALA A 390 -14.78 -9.76 -0.83
CA ALA A 390 -14.65 -11.14 -0.37
C ALA A 390 -14.73 -11.30 1.16
N TYR A 391 -15.58 -10.47 1.74
CA TYR A 391 -15.67 -9.96 3.09
C TYR A 391 -17.14 -9.98 3.56
N ARG A 392 -18.11 -10.04 2.62
CA ARG A 392 -19.51 -10.36 2.93
C ARG A 392 -19.69 -11.88 2.95
N PHE A 393 -20.00 -12.41 4.14
CA PHE A 393 -20.49 -13.77 4.45
C PHE A 393 -19.49 -14.88 4.81
N ALA A 394 -19.48 -15.26 6.09
CA ALA A 394 -20.32 -16.37 6.60
C ALA A 394 -20.18 -16.54 8.13
N VAL A 395 -21.04 -15.87 8.92
CA VAL A 395 -21.41 -16.38 10.26
C VAL A 395 -22.79 -17.00 10.10
N GLY A 396 -22.88 -18.33 10.13
CA GLY A 396 -24.16 -19.06 10.16
C GLY A 396 -24.52 -19.95 8.96
N MET A 397 -23.64 -20.14 7.97
CA MET A 397 -23.80 -21.22 6.97
C MET A 397 -22.82 -22.37 7.27
N GLU A 398 -23.18 -23.22 8.24
CA GLU A 398 -22.67 -24.61 8.32
C GLU A 398 -23.47 -25.55 7.40
#